data_AF-A0A8H5BTF6-F1
#
_entry.id   AF-A0A8H5BTF6-F1
#
_cell.length_a   1.000
_cell.length_b   1.000
_cell.length_c   1.000
_cell.angle_alpha   90.00
_cell.angle_beta   90.00
_cell.angle_gamma   90.00
#
_symmetry.space_group_name_H-M   'P 1'
#
loop_
_entity.id
_entity.type
_entity.pdbx_description
1 polymer ?
#
loop_
_entity_poly.entity_id
_entity_poly.type
_entity_poly.pdbx_seq_one_letter_code
_entity_poly.pdbx_strand_id
1 'polypeptide(L)'
;MHPSHPDLYLSPLSALELFLMRMPDDVADSILLYFDAVVLLSLSRLNSRLRAWMDWYSSDAWNIEKFVGLYVRNNLTLLSLIDGKDTMLYGKSMLRFFLRNPSVTCPLDICTTLTKFYHLHRFLLDEGYDTTHKASNNAAVRRAWRQVSMHERVGNILHDAGAIQDSWSLTADQSWSSEDHIGYKFQLTKTAPGRPVLRINLHLIRCEPYRHVLATSLCEYGFFWRGFSTLASWKAARKEAALPLVNPAWSGDVVHRPFSRASSMA
;
A
#
# COMPACT_ATOMS: atom_id res chain seq x y z
N MET A 1 29.10 36.24 -34.89
CA MET A 1 28.03 36.78 -34.02
C MET A 1 27.60 35.66 -33.09
N HIS A 2 28.08 35.67 -31.84
CA HIS A 2 27.64 34.72 -30.82
C HIS A 2 26.28 35.18 -30.28
N PRO A 3 25.25 34.33 -30.21
CA PRO A 3 24.05 34.65 -29.46
C PRO A 3 24.49 34.78 -28.00
N SER A 4 24.49 36.01 -27.50
CA SER A 4 24.55 36.32 -26.08
C SER A 4 23.46 35.50 -25.39
N HIS A 5 23.85 34.47 -24.64
CA HIS A 5 22.93 33.76 -23.77
C HIS A 5 22.25 34.82 -22.90
N PRO A 6 20.90 34.89 -22.87
CA PRO A 6 20.23 35.79 -21.97
C PRO A 6 20.70 35.44 -20.57
N ASP A 7 21.32 36.40 -19.89
CA ASP A 7 21.63 36.31 -18.48
C ASP A 7 20.34 35.89 -17.78
N LEU A 8 20.30 34.64 -17.33
CA LEU A 8 19.18 34.10 -16.57
C LEU A 8 19.17 34.90 -15.26
N TYR A 9 18.44 36.00 -15.24
CA TYR A 9 18.15 36.76 -14.04
C TYR A 9 17.54 35.78 -13.05
N LEU A 10 18.36 35.32 -12.11
CA LEU A 10 17.94 34.47 -11.01
C LEU A 10 16.91 35.29 -10.23
N SER A 11 15.63 34.96 -10.42
CA SER A 11 14.57 35.56 -9.64
C SER A 11 14.89 35.31 -8.16
N PRO A 12 14.84 36.34 -7.30
CA PRO A 12 15.12 36.15 -5.89
C PRO A 12 14.15 35.10 -5.34
N LEU A 13 14.69 34.17 -4.55
CA LEU A 13 13.91 33.11 -3.92
C LEU A 13 12.79 33.71 -3.09
N SER A 14 11.59 33.15 -3.21
CA SER A 14 10.47 33.48 -2.36
C SER A 14 10.76 33.12 -0.90
N ALA A 15 10.06 33.78 0.02
CA ALA A 15 10.20 33.51 1.45
C ALA A 15 9.93 32.04 1.80
N LEU A 16 8.99 31.39 1.10
CA LEU A 16 8.68 29.98 1.27
C LEU A 16 9.85 29.09 0.84
N GLU A 17 10.47 29.35 -0.31
CA GLU A 17 11.61 28.55 -0.79
C GLU A 17 12.81 28.71 0.13
N LEU A 18 13.09 29.93 0.59
CA LEU A 18 14.14 30.18 1.59
C LEU A 18 13.87 29.46 2.91
N PHE A 19 12.60 29.43 3.34
CA PHE A 19 12.19 28.70 4.53
C PHE A 19 12.42 27.20 4.37
N LEU A 20 11.91 26.60 3.28
CA LEU A 20 12.09 25.18 2.96
C LEU A 20 13.57 24.78 2.83
N MET A 21 14.41 25.63 2.26
CA MET A 21 15.83 25.33 2.09
C MET A 21 16.70 25.56 3.33
N ARG A 22 16.18 26.23 4.37
CA ARG A 22 16.93 26.52 5.60
C ARG A 22 16.52 25.66 6.79
N MET A 23 15.35 25.04 6.73
CA MET A 23 14.90 24.15 7.79
C MET A 23 15.67 22.82 7.77
N PRO A 24 15.74 22.13 8.92
CA PRO A 24 16.21 20.75 8.98
C PRO A 24 15.40 19.81 8.09
N ASP A 25 16.06 18.82 7.47
CA ASP A 25 15.46 17.90 6.50
C ASP A 25 14.24 17.15 7.06
N ASP A 26 14.29 16.75 8.34
CA ASP A 26 13.21 16.04 9.03
C ASP A 26 11.93 16.89 9.19
N VAL A 27 12.11 18.18 9.49
CA VAL A 27 11.00 19.16 9.56
C VAL A 27 10.43 19.40 8.16
N ALA A 28 11.31 19.49 7.17
CA ALA A 28 10.97 19.71 5.79
C ALA A 28 10.13 18.56 5.23
N ASP A 29 10.58 17.32 5.42
CA ASP A 29 9.85 16.10 5.05
C ASP A 29 8.47 16.05 5.73
N SER A 30 8.42 16.40 7.01
CA SER A 30 7.16 16.49 7.76
C SER A 30 6.19 17.50 7.15
N ILE A 31 6.69 18.64 6.66
CA ILE A 31 5.87 19.65 5.97
C ILE A 31 5.41 19.14 4.59
N LEU A 32 6.30 18.48 3.85
CA LEU A 32 5.99 17.95 2.51
C LEU A 32 4.88 16.88 2.53
N LEU A 33 4.72 16.15 3.64
CA LEU A 33 3.61 15.22 3.83
C LEU A 33 2.23 15.92 3.72
N TYR A 34 2.15 17.21 4.04
CA TYR A 34 0.90 17.98 3.99
C TYR A 34 0.59 18.59 2.62
N PHE A 35 1.56 18.65 1.72
CA PHE A 35 1.35 19.14 0.36
C PHE A 35 0.85 18.03 -0.55
N ASP A 36 -0.20 18.29 -1.33
CA ASP A 36 -0.62 17.33 -2.35
C ASP A 36 0.45 17.16 -3.45
N ALA A 37 0.31 16.10 -4.26
CA ALA A 37 1.28 15.82 -5.31
C ALA A 37 1.41 16.94 -6.35
N VAL A 38 0.35 17.72 -6.61
CA VAL A 38 0.37 18.82 -7.59
C VAL A 38 1.20 19.99 -7.06
N VAL A 39 1.04 20.34 -5.78
CA VAL A 39 1.85 21.36 -5.12
C VAL A 39 3.32 20.95 -5.10
N LEU A 40 3.63 19.69 -4.77
CA LEU A 40 4.99 19.18 -4.78
C LEU A 40 5.64 19.26 -6.18
N LEU A 41 4.90 18.90 -7.24
CA LEU A 41 5.35 19.04 -8.62
C LEU A 41 5.51 20.51 -9.06
N SER A 42 4.75 21.42 -8.47
CA SER A 42 4.89 22.84 -8.72
C SER A 42 6.14 23.39 -8.04
N LEU A 43 6.42 22.98 -6.80
CA LEU A 43 7.63 23.35 -6.05
C LEU A 43 8.91 22.89 -6.75
N SER A 44 8.91 21.68 -7.33
CA SER A 44 10.09 21.15 -8.06
C SER A 44 10.43 21.92 -9.34
N ARG A 45 9.53 22.80 -9.80
CA ARG A 45 9.74 23.64 -10.98
C ARG A 45 10.28 25.03 -10.65
N LEU A 46 10.20 25.47 -9.39
CA LEU A 46 10.60 26.83 -9.00
C LEU A 46 12.13 26.99 -8.97
N ASN A 47 12.84 26.00 -8.46
CA ASN A 47 14.29 26.05 -8.28
C ASN A 47 14.95 24.67 -8.47
N SER A 48 16.17 24.61 -9.03
CA SER A 48 16.91 23.36 -9.24
C SER A 48 17.26 22.62 -7.95
N ARG A 49 17.52 23.34 -6.86
CA ARG A 49 17.77 22.74 -5.54
C ARG A 49 16.51 22.14 -4.96
N LEU A 50 15.37 22.83 -5.08
CA LEU A 50 14.07 22.26 -4.70
C LEU A 50 13.71 21.07 -5.58
N ARG A 51 14.05 21.09 -6.87
CA ARG A 51 13.91 19.92 -7.74
C ARG A 51 14.68 18.72 -7.20
N ALA A 52 15.98 18.87 -6.96
CA ALA A 52 16.81 17.78 -6.47
C ALA A 52 16.31 17.23 -5.12
N TRP A 53 15.88 18.11 -4.23
CA TRP A 53 15.28 17.71 -2.96
C TRP A 53 13.94 17.00 -3.15
N MET A 54 13.08 17.50 -4.05
CA MET A 54 11.82 16.85 -4.39
C MET A 54 12.02 15.49 -5.07
N ASP A 55 13.03 15.33 -5.91
CA ASP A 55 13.38 14.06 -6.53
C ASP A 55 13.81 13.04 -5.45
N TRP A 56 14.64 13.47 -4.49
CA TRP A 56 15.02 12.67 -3.34
C TRP A 56 13.81 12.28 -2.48
N TYR A 57 12.99 13.24 -2.07
CA TYR A 57 11.79 13.00 -1.27
C TYR A 57 10.83 12.05 -1.99
N SER A 58 10.60 12.25 -3.29
CA SER A 58 9.73 11.40 -4.11
C SER A 58 10.23 9.96 -4.18
N SER A 59 11.56 9.79 -4.25
CA SER A 59 12.18 8.46 -4.30
C SER A 59 12.01 7.67 -3.00
N ASP A 60 11.97 8.33 -1.83
CA ASP A 60 11.68 7.66 -0.55
C ASP A 60 10.17 7.51 -0.30
N ALA A 61 9.40 8.58 -0.52
CA ALA A 61 7.97 8.64 -0.24
C ALA A 61 7.15 7.67 -1.11
N TRP A 62 7.55 7.49 -2.37
CA TRP A 62 6.95 6.53 -3.30
C TRP A 62 7.88 5.36 -3.62
N ASN A 63 8.64 4.90 -2.62
CA ASN A 63 9.44 3.69 -2.74
C ASN A 63 8.55 2.43 -2.69
N ILE A 64 8.23 1.85 -3.85
CA ILE A 64 7.36 0.67 -3.94
C ILE A 64 7.99 -0.56 -3.28
N GLU A 65 9.32 -0.71 -3.31
CA GLU A 65 10.03 -1.82 -2.67
C GLU A 65 9.89 -1.78 -1.15
N LYS A 66 10.07 -0.59 -0.55
CA LYS A 66 9.88 -0.33 0.87
C LYS A 66 8.42 -0.60 1.28
N PHE A 67 7.47 -0.15 0.46
CA PHE A 67 6.04 -0.38 0.68
C PHE A 67 5.67 -1.86 0.64
N VAL A 68 6.08 -2.60 -0.41
CA VAL A 68 5.82 -4.04 -0.54
C VAL A 68 6.55 -4.84 0.55
N GLY A 69 7.75 -4.38 0.96
CA GLY A 69 8.52 -4.94 2.07
C GLY A 69 7.82 -4.88 3.43
N LEU A 70 6.77 -4.06 3.58
CA LEU A 70 5.92 -4.09 4.78
C LEU A 70 5.09 -5.37 4.89
N TYR A 71 4.84 -6.04 3.76
CA TYR A 71 3.99 -7.23 3.68
C TYR A 71 4.83 -8.52 3.55
N VAL A 72 5.81 -8.53 2.65
CA VAL A 72 6.62 -9.72 2.36
C VAL A 72 8.10 -9.48 2.64
N ARG A 73 8.84 -10.54 2.98
CA ARG A 73 10.29 -10.46 3.18
C ARG A 73 11.00 -10.33 1.84
N ASN A 74 10.60 -11.12 0.84
CA ASN A 74 11.17 -11.07 -0.50
C ASN A 74 10.33 -10.18 -1.43
N ASN A 75 10.44 -8.86 -1.22
CA ASN A 75 9.71 -7.84 -1.98
C ASN A 75 10.05 -7.84 -3.49
N LEU A 76 11.32 -8.04 -3.87
CA LEU A 76 11.73 -8.08 -5.28
C LEU A 76 11.08 -9.24 -6.04
N THR A 77 10.98 -10.43 -5.44
CA THR A 77 10.27 -11.55 -6.07
C THR A 77 8.78 -11.24 -6.24
N LEU A 78 8.12 -10.65 -5.24
CA LEU A 78 6.72 -10.26 -5.39
C LEU A 78 6.54 -9.22 -6.51
N LEU A 79 7.40 -8.21 -6.58
CA LEU A 79 7.38 -7.21 -7.65
C LEU A 79 7.58 -7.86 -9.02
N SER A 80 8.49 -8.83 -9.16
CA SER A 80 8.67 -9.57 -10.41
C SER A 80 7.47 -10.43 -10.81
N LEU A 81 6.70 -10.92 -9.84
CA LEU A 81 5.47 -11.68 -10.09
C LEU A 81 4.32 -10.76 -10.52
N ILE A 82 4.32 -9.53 -10.01
CA ILE A 82 3.35 -8.49 -10.35
C ILE A 82 3.70 -7.81 -11.68
N ASP A 83 4.98 -7.81 -12.07
CA ASP A 83 5.43 -7.22 -13.32
C ASP A 83 4.73 -7.85 -14.53
N GLY A 84 4.23 -7.00 -15.42
CA GLY A 84 3.40 -7.38 -16.57
C GLY A 84 1.93 -6.95 -16.47
N LYS A 85 1.12 -7.46 -17.40
CA LYS A 85 -0.29 -7.05 -17.57
C LYS A 85 -1.29 -7.88 -16.76
N ASP A 86 -0.85 -9.02 -16.23
CA ASP A 86 -1.72 -10.05 -15.65
C ASP A 86 -1.95 -9.90 -14.14
N THR A 87 -1.26 -8.97 -13.49
CA THR A 87 -1.37 -8.75 -12.04
C THR A 87 -1.28 -7.26 -11.73
N MET A 88 -2.03 -6.79 -10.72
CA MET A 88 -1.93 -5.41 -10.27
C MET A 88 -2.17 -5.28 -8.76
N LEU A 89 -1.42 -4.38 -8.13
CA LEU A 89 -1.70 -3.93 -6.76
C LEU A 89 -2.77 -2.85 -6.79
N TYR A 90 -3.72 -2.91 -5.87
CA TYR A 90 -4.79 -1.91 -5.79
C TYR A 90 -5.35 -1.75 -4.37
N GLY A 91 -6.45 -1.01 -4.27
CA GLY A 91 -7.21 -0.88 -3.01
C GLY A 91 -6.65 0.18 -2.06
N LYS A 92 -7.06 0.09 -0.80
CA LYS A 92 -6.85 1.13 0.21
C LYS A 92 -5.39 1.33 0.58
N SER A 93 -4.61 0.25 0.59
CA SER A 93 -3.17 0.29 0.88
C SER A 93 -2.40 1.03 -0.22
N MET A 94 -2.70 0.76 -1.49
CA MET A 94 -2.12 1.50 -2.62
C MET A 94 -2.53 2.98 -2.61
N LEU A 95 -3.80 3.30 -2.31
CA LEU A 95 -4.22 4.69 -2.17
C LEU A 95 -3.44 5.42 -1.08
N ARG A 96 -3.25 4.78 0.08
CA ARG A 96 -2.45 5.33 1.19
C ARG A 96 -0.99 5.51 0.85
N PHE A 97 -0.41 4.60 0.07
CA PHE A 97 0.92 4.74 -0.48
C PHE A 97 1.03 6.01 -1.33
N PHE A 98 0.12 6.23 -2.28
CA PHE A 98 0.12 7.46 -3.09
C PHE A 98 -0.12 8.73 -2.27
N LEU A 99 -0.96 8.65 -1.24
CA LEU A 99 -1.21 9.74 -0.29
C LEU A 99 -0.10 9.93 0.76
N ARG A 100 0.96 9.09 0.74
CA ARG A 100 2.11 9.14 1.66
C ARG A 100 1.69 9.05 3.13
N ASN A 101 0.69 8.22 3.44
CA ASN A 101 0.22 7.96 4.80
C ASN A 101 0.38 6.48 5.19
N PRO A 102 1.61 6.03 5.53
CA PRO A 102 1.90 4.62 5.81
C PRO A 102 1.56 4.18 7.24
N SER A 103 1.11 5.11 8.10
CA SER A 103 1.02 4.90 9.56
C SER A 103 0.15 3.73 10.03
N VAL A 104 -0.77 3.25 9.18
CA VAL A 104 -1.69 2.16 9.52
C VAL A 104 -1.68 1.10 8.42
N THR A 105 -1.20 -0.09 8.78
CA THR A 105 -1.18 -1.27 7.91
C THR A 105 -2.60 -1.66 7.51
N CYS A 106 -2.93 -1.45 6.24
CA CYS A 106 -4.14 -1.96 5.61
C CYS A 106 -3.85 -3.28 4.91
N PRO A 107 -4.86 -4.12 4.61
CA PRO A 107 -4.67 -5.25 3.72
C PRO A 107 -4.07 -4.79 2.36
N LEU A 108 -3.14 -5.57 1.81
CA LEU A 108 -2.67 -5.39 0.44
C LEU A 108 -3.62 -6.13 -0.50
N ASP A 109 -4.28 -5.42 -1.41
CA ASP A 109 -5.14 -6.04 -2.41
C ASP A 109 -4.35 -6.25 -3.71
N ILE A 110 -4.34 -7.49 -4.20
CA ILE A 110 -3.68 -7.91 -5.43
C ILE A 110 -4.74 -8.55 -6.31
N CYS A 111 -4.99 -8.05 -7.52
CA CYS A 111 -5.78 -8.76 -8.51
C CYS A 111 -4.88 -9.43 -9.53
N THR A 112 -5.26 -10.62 -9.98
CA THR A 112 -4.45 -11.43 -10.90
C THR A 112 -5.30 -12.37 -11.74
N THR A 113 -4.82 -12.68 -12.94
CA THR A 113 -5.43 -13.69 -13.81
C THR A 113 -5.08 -15.11 -13.34
N LEU A 114 -5.83 -16.11 -13.82
CA LEU A 114 -5.62 -17.52 -13.45
C LEU A 114 -4.17 -17.99 -13.70
N THR A 115 -3.55 -17.53 -14.78
CA THR A 115 -2.17 -17.89 -15.18
C THR A 115 -1.15 -17.53 -14.10
N LYS A 116 -1.23 -16.32 -13.54
CA LYS A 116 -0.29 -15.83 -12.52
C LYS A 116 -0.70 -16.18 -11.10
N PHE A 117 -1.99 -16.48 -10.88
CA PHE A 117 -2.57 -16.77 -9.57
C PHE A 117 -1.82 -17.87 -8.81
N TYR A 118 -1.52 -19.01 -9.45
CA TYR A 118 -0.86 -20.13 -8.78
C TYR A 118 0.55 -19.79 -8.30
N HIS A 119 1.30 -19.02 -9.09
CA HIS A 119 2.65 -18.58 -8.74
C HIS A 119 2.62 -17.61 -7.56
N LEU A 120 1.72 -16.62 -7.59
CA LEU A 120 1.52 -15.67 -6.48
C LEU A 120 1.08 -16.38 -5.20
N HIS A 121 0.09 -17.26 -5.30
CA HIS A 121 -0.41 -17.99 -4.14
C HIS A 121 0.69 -18.85 -3.51
N ARG A 122 1.43 -19.62 -4.31
CA ARG A 122 2.57 -20.42 -3.82
C ARG A 122 3.63 -19.55 -3.15
N PHE A 123 4.02 -18.45 -3.80
CA PHE A 123 4.98 -17.50 -3.23
C PHE A 123 4.51 -16.95 -1.86
N LEU A 124 3.23 -16.61 -1.72
CA LEU A 124 2.69 -16.12 -0.45
C LEU A 124 2.69 -17.20 0.65
N LEU A 125 2.41 -18.46 0.31
CA LEU A 125 2.54 -19.57 1.25
C LEU A 125 4.00 -19.75 1.70
N ASP A 126 4.96 -19.67 0.77
CA ASP A 126 6.39 -19.77 1.07
C ASP A 126 6.87 -18.58 1.94
N GLU A 127 6.26 -17.41 1.79
CA GLU A 127 6.41 -16.26 2.67
C GLU A 127 5.80 -16.45 4.07
N GLY A 128 5.11 -17.57 4.33
CA GLY A 128 4.51 -17.91 5.61
C GLY A 128 3.11 -17.32 5.82
N TYR A 129 2.40 -16.95 4.76
CA TYR A 129 0.97 -16.64 4.85
C TYR A 129 0.14 -17.93 4.92
N ASP A 130 -0.94 -17.89 5.69
CA ASP A 130 -1.97 -18.94 5.71
C ASP A 130 -3.28 -18.40 5.12
N THR A 131 -4.02 -19.26 4.41
CA THR A 131 -5.32 -18.91 3.85
C THR A 131 -6.34 -18.84 4.99
N THR A 132 -6.83 -17.65 5.31
CA THR A 132 -7.96 -17.51 6.24
C THR A 132 -9.24 -17.88 5.52
N HIS A 133 -9.67 -19.13 5.71
CA HIS A 133 -10.99 -19.53 5.29
C HIS A 133 -12.01 -19.00 6.32
N LYS A 134 -12.96 -18.17 5.88
CA LYS A 134 -14.11 -17.79 6.72
C LYS A 134 -15.03 -18.98 6.98
N ALA A 135 -14.94 -20.04 6.17
CA ALA A 135 -15.76 -21.23 6.39
C ALA A 135 -15.15 -22.09 7.49
N SER A 136 -15.78 -21.98 8.67
CA SER A 136 -15.77 -22.96 9.74
C SER A 136 -14.65 -22.84 10.79
N ASN A 137 -15.06 -22.64 12.04
CA ASN A 137 -14.24 -22.89 13.24
C ASN A 137 -13.81 -24.36 13.38
N ASN A 138 -14.31 -25.25 12.51
CA ASN A 138 -13.99 -26.67 12.54
C ASN A 138 -12.57 -26.94 12.04
N ALA A 139 -11.70 -27.38 12.95
CA ALA A 139 -10.33 -27.76 12.66
C ALA A 139 -10.21 -28.90 11.64
N ALA A 140 -11.20 -29.81 11.56
CA ALA A 140 -11.20 -30.90 10.58
C ALA A 140 -11.40 -30.37 9.15
N VAL A 141 -12.30 -29.40 8.96
CA VAL A 141 -12.48 -28.72 7.67
C VAL A 141 -11.18 -28.02 7.28
N ARG A 142 -10.54 -27.27 8.19
CA ARG A 142 -9.23 -26.64 7.89
C ARG A 142 -8.15 -27.65 7.49
N ARG A 143 -8.09 -28.82 8.13
CA ARG A 143 -7.14 -29.90 7.75
C ARG A 143 -7.47 -30.49 6.39
N ALA A 144 -8.73 -30.81 6.12
CA ALA A 144 -9.17 -31.33 4.82
C ALA A 144 -8.83 -30.31 3.72
N TRP A 145 -9.11 -29.03 3.95
CA TRP A 145 -8.78 -27.95 3.03
C TRP A 145 -7.29 -27.91 2.74
N ARG A 146 -6.42 -27.99 3.76
CA ARG A 146 -4.95 -28.04 3.58
C ARG A 146 -4.47 -29.23 2.72
N GLN A 147 -5.22 -30.33 2.68
CA GLN A 147 -4.87 -31.51 1.89
C GLN A 147 -5.30 -31.40 0.41
N VAL A 148 -6.29 -30.58 0.09
CA VAL A 148 -6.72 -30.34 -1.29
C VAL A 148 -5.74 -29.39 -1.98
N SER A 149 -5.24 -29.78 -3.16
CA SER A 149 -4.33 -28.96 -3.96
C SER A 149 -4.99 -27.65 -4.36
N MET A 150 -4.23 -26.55 -4.48
CA MET A 150 -4.83 -25.27 -4.89
C MET A 150 -5.47 -25.36 -6.28
N HIS A 151 -4.92 -26.20 -7.16
CA HIS A 151 -5.49 -26.46 -8.48
C HIS A 151 -6.88 -27.08 -8.38
N GLU A 152 -7.04 -28.11 -7.54
CA GLU A 152 -8.33 -28.74 -7.28
C GLU A 152 -9.31 -27.79 -6.58
N ARG A 153 -8.82 -26.95 -5.65
CA ARG A 153 -9.66 -25.92 -5.03
C ARG A 153 -10.19 -24.94 -6.05
N VAL A 154 -9.31 -24.38 -6.88
CA VAL A 154 -9.71 -23.48 -7.95
C VAL A 154 -10.63 -24.24 -8.92
N GLY A 155 -10.29 -25.45 -9.34
CA GLY A 155 -11.14 -26.28 -10.21
C GLY A 155 -12.55 -26.49 -9.67
N ASN A 156 -12.70 -26.85 -8.39
CA ASN A 156 -14.00 -27.01 -7.73
C ASN A 156 -14.77 -25.68 -7.69
N ILE A 157 -14.07 -24.60 -7.35
CA ILE A 157 -14.59 -23.23 -7.36
C ILE A 157 -15.08 -22.81 -8.76
N LEU A 158 -14.31 -23.13 -9.81
CA LEU A 158 -14.66 -22.87 -11.21
C LEU A 158 -15.88 -23.70 -11.64
N HIS A 159 -15.88 -24.98 -11.28
CA HIS A 159 -16.96 -25.93 -11.57
C HIS A 159 -18.27 -25.54 -10.87
N ASP A 160 -18.23 -25.21 -9.58
CA ASP A 160 -19.39 -24.75 -8.80
C ASP A 160 -19.96 -23.43 -9.32
N ALA A 161 -19.10 -22.57 -9.88
CA ALA A 161 -19.51 -21.34 -10.56
C ALA A 161 -20.11 -21.58 -11.97
N GLY A 162 -20.23 -22.84 -12.42
CA GLY A 162 -20.71 -23.19 -13.75
C GLY A 162 -19.78 -22.77 -14.88
N ALA A 163 -18.52 -22.45 -14.58
CA ALA A 163 -17.54 -22.02 -15.58
C ALA A 163 -16.66 -23.19 -15.99
N ILE A 164 -16.69 -23.55 -17.27
CA ILE A 164 -15.69 -24.46 -17.85
C ILE A 164 -14.35 -23.73 -17.84
N GLN A 165 -13.27 -24.41 -17.49
CA GLN A 165 -11.92 -23.82 -17.39
C GLN A 165 -11.52 -23.03 -18.66
N ASP A 166 -11.96 -23.49 -19.84
CA ASP A 166 -11.74 -22.84 -21.14
C ASP A 166 -12.65 -21.63 -21.40
N SER A 167 -13.76 -21.47 -20.67
CA SER A 167 -14.67 -20.31 -20.80
C SER A 167 -14.37 -19.19 -19.80
N TRP A 168 -13.43 -19.41 -18.87
CA TRP A 168 -13.16 -18.50 -17.75
C TRP A 168 -12.69 -17.11 -18.18
N SER A 169 -11.98 -17.01 -19.32
CA SER A 169 -11.46 -15.76 -19.86
C SER A 169 -12.46 -15.01 -20.76
N LEU A 170 -13.40 -15.71 -21.39
CA LEU A 170 -14.15 -15.18 -22.54
C LEU A 170 -15.41 -14.38 -22.16
N THR A 171 -15.99 -14.59 -20.98
CA THR A 171 -17.29 -13.99 -20.62
C THR A 171 -17.20 -12.66 -19.88
N ALA A 172 -16.08 -12.35 -19.22
CA ALA A 172 -15.96 -11.14 -18.40
C ALA A 172 -15.59 -9.88 -19.19
N ASP A 173 -15.06 -10.02 -20.42
CA ASP A 173 -14.69 -8.88 -21.27
C ASP A 173 -15.89 -8.03 -21.71
N GLN A 174 -17.12 -8.56 -21.61
CA GLN A 174 -18.34 -7.89 -22.05
C GLN A 174 -19.19 -7.32 -20.90
N SER A 175 -18.90 -7.65 -19.63
CA SER A 175 -19.65 -7.10 -18.51
C SER A 175 -19.07 -5.78 -18.01
N TRP A 176 -19.93 -4.90 -17.49
CA TRP A 176 -19.57 -3.62 -16.87
C TRP A 176 -19.62 -3.65 -15.34
N SER A 177 -20.08 -4.76 -14.73
CA SER A 177 -20.18 -4.88 -13.28
C SER A 177 -18.91 -5.49 -12.69
N SER A 178 -18.45 -4.96 -11.54
CA SER A 178 -17.27 -5.48 -10.85
C SER A 178 -17.47 -6.88 -10.27
N GLU A 179 -18.71 -7.26 -9.97
CA GLU A 179 -19.08 -8.59 -9.47
C GLU A 179 -18.93 -9.66 -10.56
N ASP A 180 -19.14 -9.31 -11.83
CA ASP A 180 -18.93 -10.22 -12.96
C ASP A 180 -17.45 -10.38 -13.34
N HIS A 181 -16.60 -9.45 -12.91
CA HIS A 181 -15.16 -9.43 -13.16
C HIS A 181 -14.37 -10.22 -12.12
N ILE A 182 -14.85 -10.22 -10.86
CA ILE A 182 -14.27 -11.01 -9.78
C ILE A 182 -14.68 -12.45 -9.97
N GLY A 183 -13.69 -13.31 -10.22
CA GLY A 183 -13.86 -14.74 -10.01
C GLY A 183 -14.01 -15.01 -8.52
N TYR A 184 -12.94 -14.78 -7.73
CA TYR A 184 -12.89 -15.14 -6.31
C TYR A 184 -11.91 -14.29 -5.50
N LYS A 185 -12.21 -14.05 -4.22
CA LYS A 185 -11.32 -13.35 -3.28
C LYS A 185 -10.77 -14.33 -2.23
N PHE A 186 -9.45 -14.45 -2.18
CA PHE A 186 -8.71 -15.22 -1.18
C PHE A 186 -8.09 -14.28 -0.16
N GLN A 187 -8.43 -14.45 1.12
CA GLN A 187 -7.79 -13.70 2.20
C GLN A 187 -6.67 -14.52 2.80
N LEU A 188 -5.46 -13.98 2.77
CA LEU A 188 -4.26 -14.57 3.34
C LEU A 188 -3.79 -13.73 4.53
N THR A 189 -3.37 -14.39 5.61
CA THR A 189 -2.87 -13.70 6.80
C THR A 189 -1.56 -14.28 7.29
N LYS A 190 -0.69 -13.42 7.79
CA LYS A 190 0.60 -13.80 8.38
C LYS A 190 0.67 -13.22 9.78
N THR A 191 0.80 -14.09 10.77
CA THR A 191 0.97 -13.73 12.18
C THR A 191 2.43 -13.90 12.56
N ALA A 192 3.01 -12.88 13.19
CA ALA A 192 4.35 -12.94 13.73
C ALA A 192 4.35 -12.41 15.17
N PRO A 193 5.09 -13.04 16.11
CA PRO A 193 5.14 -12.59 17.50
C PRO A 193 5.57 -11.12 17.59
N GLY A 194 4.81 -10.31 18.33
CA GLY A 194 5.12 -8.88 18.55
C GLY A 194 4.90 -7.97 17.34
N ARG A 195 4.30 -8.46 16.24
CA ARG A 195 3.99 -7.65 15.06
C ARG A 195 2.49 -7.65 14.77
N PRO A 196 1.94 -6.57 14.15
CA PRO A 196 0.56 -6.57 13.69
C PRO A 196 0.32 -7.69 12.68
N VAL A 197 -0.91 -8.21 12.65
CA VAL A 197 -1.32 -9.24 11.68
C VAL A 197 -1.29 -8.63 10.28
N LEU A 198 -0.44 -9.18 9.41
CA LEU A 198 -0.37 -8.78 8.02
C LEU A 198 -1.45 -9.51 7.22
N ARG A 199 -2.08 -8.80 6.28
CA ARG A 199 -3.18 -9.33 5.47
C ARG A 199 -2.93 -9.02 4.00
N ILE A 200 -3.11 -10.02 3.14
CA ILE A 200 -3.10 -9.88 1.68
C ILE A 200 -4.41 -10.46 1.17
N ASN A 201 -5.12 -9.71 0.34
CA ASN A 201 -6.28 -10.18 -0.39
C ASN A 201 -5.85 -10.46 -1.82
N LEU A 202 -5.90 -11.72 -2.25
CA LEU A 202 -5.61 -12.14 -3.61
C LEU A 202 -6.93 -12.36 -4.35
N HIS A 203 -7.19 -11.51 -5.34
CA HIS A 203 -8.41 -11.53 -6.14
C HIS A 203 -8.10 -12.21 -7.48
N LEU A 204 -8.69 -13.39 -7.70
CA LEU A 204 -8.67 -14.08 -8.98
C LEU A 204 -9.74 -13.46 -9.87
N ILE A 205 -9.33 -12.84 -10.97
CA ILE A 205 -10.22 -12.14 -11.89
C ILE A 205 -10.27 -12.82 -13.26
N ARG A 206 -11.33 -12.51 -14.01
CA ARG A 206 -11.60 -13.06 -15.35
C ARG A 206 -11.22 -12.11 -16.49
N CYS A 207 -10.97 -10.84 -16.18
CA CYS A 207 -10.63 -9.79 -17.15
C CYS A 207 -9.20 -9.25 -16.91
N GLU A 208 -8.78 -8.28 -17.72
CA GLU A 208 -7.53 -7.56 -17.50
C GLU A 208 -7.56 -6.81 -16.14
N PRO A 209 -6.51 -6.92 -15.29
CA PRO A 209 -6.43 -6.29 -13.96
C PRO A 209 -6.86 -4.83 -13.87
N TYR A 210 -6.47 -4.01 -14.85
CA TYR A 210 -6.83 -2.59 -14.83
C TYR A 210 -8.34 -2.37 -14.97
N ARG A 211 -9.05 -3.21 -15.75
CA ARG A 211 -10.52 -3.12 -15.93
C ARG A 211 -11.24 -3.41 -14.63
N HIS A 212 -10.82 -4.48 -13.94
CA HIS A 212 -11.33 -4.85 -12.63
C HIS A 212 -11.16 -3.69 -11.62
N VAL A 213 -9.99 -3.06 -11.61
CA VAL A 213 -9.73 -1.95 -10.68
C VAL A 213 -10.53 -0.71 -11.01
N LEU A 214 -10.69 -0.37 -12.29
CA LEU A 214 -11.56 0.72 -12.71
C LEU A 214 -13.01 0.46 -12.29
N ALA A 215 -13.53 -0.75 -12.52
CA ALA A 215 -14.87 -1.14 -12.12
C ALA A 215 -15.07 -1.09 -10.59
N THR A 216 -14.08 -1.55 -9.81
CA THR A 216 -14.14 -1.52 -8.34
C THR A 216 -14.08 -0.09 -7.79
N SER A 217 -13.23 0.76 -8.39
CA SER A 217 -12.99 2.14 -7.94
C SER A 217 -14.21 3.06 -8.08
N LEU A 218 -15.08 2.78 -9.07
CA LEU A 218 -16.30 3.53 -9.30
C LEU A 218 -17.37 3.26 -8.23
N CYS A 219 -17.37 2.08 -7.61
CA CYS A 219 -18.41 1.68 -6.65
C CYS A 219 -18.08 2.00 -5.19
N GLU A 220 -16.87 1.74 -4.71
CA GLU A 220 -16.54 1.87 -3.27
C GLU A 220 -15.92 3.23 -2.88
N TYR A 221 -15.25 3.92 -3.81
CA TYR A 221 -14.53 5.17 -3.52
C TYR A 221 -15.23 6.43 -4.04
N GLY A 222 -16.42 6.30 -4.64
CA GLY A 222 -17.27 7.45 -4.99
C GLY A 222 -17.59 8.37 -3.80
N PHE A 223 -17.54 7.83 -2.58
CA PHE A 223 -17.61 8.61 -1.34
C PHE A 223 -16.31 9.37 -1.02
N PHE A 224 -15.15 8.82 -1.34
CA PHE A 224 -13.85 9.42 -1.05
C PHE A 224 -13.52 10.59 -2.00
N TRP A 225 -13.85 10.45 -3.29
CA TRP A 225 -13.67 11.53 -4.27
C TRP A 225 -14.67 12.68 -4.09
N ARG A 226 -15.90 12.42 -3.64
CA ARG A 226 -16.83 13.49 -3.19
C ARG A 226 -16.35 14.22 -1.94
N GLY A 227 -15.45 13.61 -1.16
CA GLY A 227 -14.78 14.26 -0.03
C GLY A 227 -13.74 15.30 -0.47
N PHE A 228 -13.02 15.07 -1.57
CA PHE A 228 -12.00 16.01 -2.05
C PHE A 228 -12.58 17.28 -2.70
N SER A 229 -13.86 17.29 -3.09
CA SER A 229 -14.49 18.48 -3.68
C SER A 229 -15.01 19.49 -2.65
N THR A 230 -14.92 19.22 -1.34
CA THR A 230 -15.32 20.20 -0.32
C THR A 230 -14.29 20.33 0.79
N LEU A 231 -13.77 21.56 0.95
CA LEU A 231 -12.91 22.02 2.07
C LEU A 231 -13.48 21.65 3.46
N ALA A 232 -14.77 21.33 3.55
CA ALA A 232 -15.48 20.91 4.75
C ALA A 232 -15.17 19.47 5.19
N SER A 233 -15.00 18.52 4.26
CA SER A 233 -14.70 17.12 4.61
C SER A 233 -13.29 16.99 5.22
N TRP A 234 -12.36 17.81 4.72
CA TRP A 234 -10.99 17.88 5.22
C TRP A 234 -10.93 18.44 6.65
N LYS A 235 -11.76 19.44 6.97
CA LYS A 235 -11.91 19.98 8.34
C LYS A 235 -12.55 18.96 9.30
N ALA A 236 -13.47 18.11 8.83
CA ALA A 236 -14.10 17.08 9.64
C ALA A 236 -13.12 15.95 10.01
N ALA A 237 -12.35 15.43 9.04
CA ALA A 237 -11.31 14.43 9.29
C ALA A 237 -10.20 14.96 10.24
N ARG A 238 -9.91 16.26 10.17
CA ARG A 238 -8.97 16.93 11.08
C ARG A 238 -9.51 17.06 12.52
N LYS A 239 -10.84 17.13 12.70
CA LYS A 239 -11.48 17.21 14.02
C LYS A 239 -11.48 15.86 14.74
N GLU A 240 -11.57 14.75 14.00
CA GLU A 240 -11.44 13.39 14.54
C GLU A 240 -9.99 13.02 14.85
N ALA A 241 -9.03 13.44 14.02
CA ALA A 241 -7.60 13.21 14.26
C ALA A 241 -7.00 14.10 15.38
N ALA A 242 -7.72 15.13 15.82
CA ALA A 242 -7.31 16.05 16.89
C ALA A 242 -7.92 15.70 18.26
N LEU A 243 -8.52 14.51 18.43
CA LEU A 243 -8.86 14.02 19.76
C LEU A 243 -7.57 13.87 20.58
N PRO A 244 -7.50 14.44 21.80
CA PRO A 244 -6.29 14.37 22.60
C PRO A 244 -5.99 12.90 22.91
N LEU A 245 -4.73 12.50 22.71
CA LEU A 245 -4.16 11.33 23.34
C LEU A 245 -4.39 11.48 24.85
N VAL A 246 -5.43 10.81 25.36
CA VAL A 246 -5.61 10.62 26.79
C VAL A 246 -4.42 9.78 27.24
N ASN A 247 -3.43 10.43 27.84
CA ASN A 247 -2.33 9.79 28.52
C ASN A 247 -2.92 8.90 29.64
N PRO A 248 -2.80 7.56 29.58
CA PRO A 248 -3.01 6.77 30.78
C PRO A 248 -1.89 7.14 31.74
N ALA A 249 -2.30 7.56 32.94
CA ALA A 249 -1.45 7.99 34.03
C ALA A 249 -0.24 7.06 34.22
N TRP A 250 0.94 7.63 34.06
CA TRP A 250 2.15 7.13 34.71
C TRP A 250 2.01 7.40 36.21
N SER A 251 1.43 6.45 36.94
CA SER A 251 1.64 6.35 38.39
C SER A 251 3.01 5.73 38.59
N GLY A 252 3.94 6.53 39.13
CA GLY A 252 5.33 6.13 39.31
C GLY A 252 5.52 5.01 40.34
N ASP A 253 6.64 4.31 40.17
CA ASP A 253 7.52 3.92 41.26
C ASP A 253 8.95 3.82 40.69
N VAL A 254 9.73 4.88 40.92
CA VAL A 254 11.15 4.93 40.55
C VAL A 254 11.93 4.22 41.65
N VAL A 255 12.23 2.94 41.45
CA VAL A 255 13.22 2.23 42.26
C VAL A 255 14.61 2.59 41.73
N HIS A 256 15.28 3.51 42.44
CA HIS A 256 16.70 3.80 42.23
C HIS A 256 17.53 2.52 42.46
N ARG A 257 18.19 2.01 41.42
CA ARG A 257 19.34 1.10 41.58
C ARG A 257 20.64 1.90 41.43
N PRO A 258 21.60 1.75 42.35
CA PRO A 258 22.89 2.40 42.21
C PRO A 258 23.73 1.74 41.12
N PHE A 259 24.30 2.57 40.26
CA PHE A 259 25.35 2.23 39.30
C PHE A 259 26.64 1.93 40.07
N SER A 260 27.07 0.67 40.12
CA SER A 260 28.41 0.30 40.55
C SER A 260 29.38 0.46 39.38
N ARG A 261 30.28 1.45 39.50
CA ARG A 261 31.50 1.55 38.69
C ARG A 261 32.43 0.40 39.07
N ALA A 262 32.75 -0.47 38.12
CA ALA A 262 33.92 -1.33 38.21
C ALA A 262 35.13 -0.56 37.64
N SER A 263 36.16 -0.39 38.46
CA SER A 263 37.49 0.10 38.06
C SER A 263 38.52 -0.70 38.83
N SER A 264 39.28 -1.56 38.13
CA SER A 264 40.69 -1.96 38.35
C SER A 264 40.94 -3.20 37.48
N MET A 265 41.73 -3.13 36.41
CA MET A 265 43.19 -3.36 36.41
C MET A 265 43.64 -4.61 37.17
N ALA A 266 43.87 -5.70 36.43
CA ALA A 266 45.13 -6.44 36.35
C ALA A 266 45.16 -7.19 35.01
#